data_AF-A0A9X5Z053-F1
#
_entry.id   AF-A0A9X5Z053-F1
#
_cell.length_a   1.000
_cell.length_b   1.000
_cell.length_c   1.000
_cell.angle_alpha   90.00
_cell.angle_beta   90.00
_cell.angle_gamma   90.00
#
_symmetry.space_group_name_H-M   'P 1'
#
loop_
_entity.id
_entity.type
_entity.pdbx_description
1 polymer ?
#
loop_
_entity_poly.entity_id
_entity_poly.type
_entity_poly.pdbx_seq_one_letter_code
_entity_poly.pdbx_strand_id
1 'polypeptide(L)'
;MFGLRSVVSALSSPWRSTAVGLTPRLFRCAVGASLVLLGLGSAFVVLLDAQPARIAVVLVNAAVQGAAAVACFWTVRRVRGAERCWRVLIGLTAGGAMLASAGTAVILLDGGSPASQASSGYAVLFATYAAALAGLLSLPTHPVEGRGGSVGRPYRGHAITLLDCLLIVGSIVLLEWGTVLGVLVHTGGLNLMQFLLALAHLVASLILAAAVLLIASFRQPRSPAVLALLSGGLLAYALTSNAHVYHVAQGRLDLPPGILIGFLVAWLLIFLAALVPIRPSARLDPPAASPGPRAMWVHAALPYAVLGAAGLLVLAKLVTGDRLDRLETYGMTGLLLLALVRQMLTLAENTRLLATVRERERQLNHQAFHDSLTGLANRALFTRQLQQALGHDVHDTGYVGDAQPLSVLFLDLDEFKQVNDTFGHAAGDELLKISAERLRAGTRLADTVARLGGDEFAVILDDGGGPGSPRGVGERLAAAVQAPCLLAGRPYTPRASLGLATLDPAAAPASPDLLLHQADLAMYAAKQERAGRLVIYQPDMAGPPPT
;
A
#
# COMPACT_ATOMS: atom_id res chain seq x y z
N MET A 1 3.63 24.71 0.30
CA MET A 1 4.22 25.41 -0.87
C MET A 1 5.05 24.51 -1.82
N PHE A 2 5.08 23.18 -1.63
CA PHE A 2 5.83 22.23 -2.47
C PHE A 2 5.01 21.55 -3.59
N GLY A 3 3.75 21.94 -3.84
CA GLY A 3 2.85 21.26 -4.78
C GLY A 3 2.72 21.89 -6.18
N LEU A 4 2.94 23.20 -6.34
CA LEU A 4 2.75 23.88 -7.63
C LEU A 4 3.92 23.66 -8.60
N ARG A 5 5.16 23.54 -8.08
CA ARG A 5 6.34 23.29 -8.94
C ARG A 5 6.36 21.89 -9.54
N SER A 6 5.79 20.87 -8.87
CA SER A 6 5.70 19.51 -9.43
C SER A 6 4.61 19.40 -10.49
N VAL A 7 3.51 20.15 -10.36
CA VAL A 7 2.46 20.22 -11.39
C VAL A 7 2.96 20.95 -12.64
N VAL A 8 3.71 22.04 -12.48
CA VAL A 8 4.31 22.78 -13.61
C VAL A 8 5.47 22.02 -14.26
N SER A 9 6.30 21.30 -13.49
CA SER A 9 7.36 20.45 -14.06
C SER A 9 6.83 19.17 -14.72
N ALA A 10 5.71 18.62 -14.24
CA ALA A 10 5.01 17.51 -14.88
C ALA A 10 4.35 17.91 -16.21
N LEU A 11 4.04 19.20 -16.43
CA LEU A 11 3.53 19.73 -17.69
C LEU A 11 4.64 19.99 -18.73
N SER A 12 5.88 20.23 -18.31
CA SER A 12 7.01 20.55 -19.21
C SER A 12 7.80 19.33 -19.72
N SER A 13 7.66 18.17 -19.07
CA SER A 13 8.38 16.92 -19.36
C SER A 13 7.66 15.82 -20.20
N PRO A 14 6.34 15.83 -20.52
CA PRO A 14 5.69 14.70 -21.21
C PRO A 14 6.17 14.43 -22.65
N TRP A 15 6.89 15.37 -23.27
CA TRP A 15 6.88 15.54 -24.72
C TRP A 15 8.11 15.01 -25.47
N ARG A 16 9.13 14.46 -24.80
CA ARG A 16 10.41 14.15 -25.46
C ARG A 16 10.60 12.73 -26.00
N SER A 17 9.73 11.76 -25.73
CA SER A 17 9.75 10.49 -26.49
C SER A 17 8.46 9.69 -26.37
N THR A 18 7.67 9.67 -27.44
CA THR A 18 6.79 8.52 -27.73
C THR A 18 6.96 8.20 -29.21
N ALA A 19 7.32 6.95 -29.52
CA ALA A 19 7.59 6.44 -30.86
C ALA A 19 6.33 6.32 -31.76
N VAL A 20 5.30 7.13 -31.50
CA VAL A 20 4.07 7.22 -32.32
C VAL A 20 3.72 8.71 -32.46
N GLY A 21 4.28 9.36 -33.48
CA GLY A 21 4.21 10.82 -33.68
C GLY A 21 2.82 11.43 -33.92
N LEU A 22 1.73 10.65 -33.86
CA LEU A 22 0.35 11.07 -34.14
C LEU A 22 -0.41 11.59 -32.89
N THR A 23 -0.15 11.05 -31.71
CA THR A 23 -0.85 11.43 -30.47
C THR A 23 -0.50 12.82 -29.91
N PRO A 24 0.72 13.38 -30.07
CA PRO A 24 1.03 14.72 -29.58
C PRO A 24 0.40 15.84 -30.40
N ARG A 25 0.10 15.58 -31.69
CA ARG A 25 -0.55 16.56 -32.58
C ARG A 25 -2.04 16.66 -32.27
N LEU A 26 -2.73 15.52 -32.15
CA LEU A 26 -4.15 15.46 -31.80
C LEU A 26 -4.45 16.16 -30.47
N PHE A 27 -3.64 15.90 -29.43
CA PHE A 27 -3.83 16.57 -28.14
C PHE A 27 -3.65 18.09 -28.23
N ARG A 28 -2.63 18.58 -28.96
CA ARG A 28 -2.44 20.02 -29.18
C ARG A 28 -3.60 20.65 -29.95
N CYS A 29 -4.10 19.98 -30.98
CA CYS A 29 -5.31 20.41 -31.69
C CYS A 29 -6.53 20.44 -30.76
N ALA A 30 -6.69 19.44 -29.89
CA ALA A 30 -7.78 19.38 -28.92
C ALA A 30 -7.70 20.53 -27.89
N VAL A 31 -6.50 20.89 -27.42
CA VAL A 31 -6.28 22.07 -26.58
C VAL A 31 -6.68 23.35 -27.31
N GLY A 32 -6.24 23.52 -28.57
CA GLY A 32 -6.64 24.67 -29.39
C GLY A 32 -8.15 24.75 -29.60
N ALA A 33 -8.79 23.64 -29.96
CA ALA A 33 -10.25 23.55 -30.09
C ALA A 33 -10.98 23.87 -28.77
N SER A 34 -10.43 23.43 -27.63
CA SER A 34 -10.99 23.71 -26.31
C SER A 34 -10.96 25.22 -25.98
N LEU A 35 -9.86 25.90 -26.31
CA LEU A 35 -9.74 27.35 -26.14
C LEU A 35 -10.70 28.12 -27.04
N VAL A 36 -10.88 27.67 -28.29
CA VAL A 36 -11.85 28.27 -29.22
C VAL A 36 -13.28 28.10 -28.72
N LEU A 37 -13.66 26.91 -28.26
CA LEU A 37 -15.01 26.66 -27.73
C LEU A 37 -15.28 27.45 -26.44
N LEU A 38 -14.27 27.59 -25.57
CA LEU A 38 -14.37 28.45 -24.38
C LEU A 38 -14.52 29.93 -24.75
N GLY A 39 -13.76 30.39 -25.75
CA GLY A 39 -13.88 31.74 -26.29
C GLY A 39 -15.25 32.00 -26.90
N LEU A 40 -15.77 31.04 -27.67
CA LEU A 40 -17.10 31.11 -28.28
C LEU A 40 -18.21 31.17 -27.22
N GLY A 41 -18.17 30.30 -26.21
CA GLY A 41 -19.12 30.33 -25.10
C GLY A 41 -19.09 31.66 -24.35
N SER A 42 -17.89 32.16 -24.05
CA SER A 42 -17.69 33.47 -23.40
C SER A 42 -18.21 34.62 -24.27
N ALA A 43 -17.97 34.58 -25.58
CA ALA A 43 -18.46 35.58 -26.52
C ALA A 43 -19.99 35.60 -26.57
N PHE A 44 -20.67 34.45 -26.55
CA PHE A 44 -22.13 34.40 -26.48
C PHE A 44 -22.68 35.03 -25.20
N VAL A 45 -22.02 34.83 -24.06
CA VAL A 45 -22.43 35.47 -22.80
C VAL A 45 -22.30 37.00 -22.84
N VAL A 46 -21.29 37.52 -23.55
CA VAL A 46 -21.02 38.96 -23.61
C VAL A 46 -21.84 39.67 -24.71
N LEU A 47 -22.05 39.01 -25.86
CA LEU A 47 -22.57 39.63 -27.06
C LEU A 47 -24.08 39.41 -27.28
N LEU A 48 -24.68 38.39 -26.64
CA LEU A 48 -26.09 38.06 -26.80
C LEU A 48 -26.90 38.44 -25.56
N ASP A 49 -28.19 38.70 -25.76
CA ASP A 49 -29.14 38.84 -24.66
C ASP A 49 -29.24 37.56 -23.82
N ALA A 50 -29.72 37.69 -22.59
CA ALA A 50 -29.64 36.62 -21.57
C ALA A 50 -30.23 35.27 -22.02
N GLN A 51 -31.36 35.27 -22.74
CA GLN A 51 -32.00 34.04 -23.20
C GLN A 51 -31.30 33.38 -24.40
N PRO A 52 -31.01 34.09 -25.52
CA PRO A 52 -30.23 33.50 -26.61
C PRO A 52 -28.81 33.11 -26.18
N ALA A 53 -28.17 33.87 -25.29
CA ALA A 53 -26.90 33.50 -24.68
C ALA A 53 -27.00 32.15 -23.94
N ARG A 54 -28.06 31.93 -23.16
CA ARG A 54 -28.29 30.69 -22.42
C ARG A 54 -28.41 29.50 -23.38
N ILE A 55 -29.26 29.61 -24.40
CA ILE A 55 -29.46 28.56 -25.40
C ILE A 55 -28.13 28.22 -26.08
N ALA A 56 -27.40 29.24 -26.53
CA ALA A 56 -26.13 29.07 -27.22
C ALA A 56 -25.09 28.35 -26.33
N VAL A 57 -24.95 28.76 -25.06
CA VAL A 57 -24.00 28.14 -24.12
C VAL A 57 -24.40 26.70 -23.76
N VAL A 58 -25.70 26.39 -23.63
CA VAL A 58 -26.18 25.02 -23.40
C VAL A 58 -25.87 24.13 -24.60
N LEU A 59 -26.05 24.62 -25.83
CA LEU A 59 -25.70 23.89 -27.06
C LEU A 59 -24.18 23.64 -27.15
N VAL A 60 -23.35 24.64 -26.82
CA VAL A 60 -21.89 24.45 -26.76
C VAL A 60 -21.50 23.43 -25.70
N ASN A 61 -22.14 23.45 -24.52
CA ASN A 61 -21.94 22.43 -23.49
C ASN A 61 -22.30 21.03 -23.98
N ALA A 62 -23.45 20.85 -24.63
CA ALA A 62 -23.86 19.58 -25.22
C ALA A 62 -22.83 19.09 -26.26
N ALA A 63 -22.34 19.98 -27.13
CA ALA A 63 -21.31 19.63 -28.11
C ALA A 63 -20.00 19.15 -27.46
N VAL A 64 -19.53 19.83 -26.40
CA VAL A 64 -18.32 19.43 -25.66
C VAL A 64 -18.52 18.09 -24.94
N GLN A 65 -19.67 17.88 -24.31
CA GLN A 65 -20.00 16.61 -23.65
C GLN A 65 -20.06 15.45 -24.65
N GLY A 66 -20.65 15.68 -25.83
CA GLY A 66 -20.63 14.72 -26.94
C GLY A 66 -19.21 14.42 -27.43
N ALA A 67 -18.38 15.45 -27.59
CA ALA A 67 -16.96 15.28 -27.95
C ALA A 67 -16.18 14.50 -26.88
N ALA A 68 -16.44 14.75 -25.59
CA ALA A 68 -15.86 13.99 -24.48
C ALA A 68 -16.27 12.51 -24.52
N ALA A 69 -17.55 12.21 -24.77
CA ALA A 69 -18.04 10.85 -24.93
C ALA A 69 -17.36 10.15 -26.11
N VAL A 70 -17.31 10.78 -27.28
CA VAL A 70 -16.65 10.25 -28.48
C VAL A 70 -15.17 10.01 -28.23
N ALA A 71 -14.46 10.94 -27.59
CA ALA A 71 -13.05 10.77 -27.25
C ALA A 71 -12.81 9.58 -26.31
N CYS A 72 -13.68 9.41 -25.30
CA CYS A 72 -13.64 8.26 -24.39
C CYS A 72 -13.83 6.94 -25.15
N PHE A 73 -14.88 6.82 -25.98
CA PHE A 73 -15.16 5.59 -26.74
C PHE A 73 -14.14 5.31 -27.84
N TRP A 74 -13.57 6.36 -28.46
CA TRP A 74 -12.53 6.21 -29.47
C TRP A 74 -11.23 5.69 -28.86
N THR A 75 -10.85 6.20 -27.68
CA THR A 75 -9.64 5.76 -26.97
C THR A 75 -9.76 4.36 -26.38
N VAL A 76 -10.98 3.88 -26.06
CA VAL A 76 -11.26 2.50 -25.62
C VAL A 76 -10.72 1.45 -26.58
N ARG A 77 -10.75 1.71 -27.90
CA ARG A 77 -10.24 0.75 -28.91
C ARG A 77 -8.75 0.47 -28.80
N ARG A 78 -8.00 1.33 -28.10
CA ARG A 78 -6.54 1.29 -27.99
C ARG A 78 -6.05 0.81 -26.63
N VAL A 79 -6.94 0.48 -25.69
CA VAL A 79 -6.61 0.15 -24.30
C VAL A 79 -7.35 -1.09 -23.80
N ARG A 80 -6.80 -1.77 -22.79
CA ARG A 80 -7.40 -2.98 -22.18
C ARG A 80 -7.40 -2.88 -20.65
N GLY A 81 -8.18 -3.74 -20.00
CA GLY A 81 -8.25 -3.83 -18.54
C GLY A 81 -8.85 -2.58 -17.87
N ALA A 82 -8.28 -2.16 -16.74
CA ALA A 82 -8.74 -1.01 -15.97
C ALA A 82 -8.79 0.29 -16.78
N GLU A 83 -7.81 0.53 -17.69
CA GLU A 83 -7.81 1.68 -18.60
C GLU A 83 -9.05 1.73 -19.52
N ARG A 84 -9.55 0.56 -19.92
CA ARG A 84 -10.76 0.46 -20.73
C ARG A 84 -12.01 0.72 -19.87
N CYS A 85 -12.04 0.19 -18.66
CA CYS A 85 -13.18 0.29 -17.76
C CYS A 85 -13.54 1.75 -17.44
N TRP A 86 -12.57 2.53 -16.94
CA TRP A 86 -12.85 3.91 -16.53
C TRP A 86 -13.27 4.79 -17.72
N ARG A 87 -12.68 4.58 -18.91
CA ARG A 87 -13.02 5.35 -20.12
C ARG A 87 -14.42 5.04 -20.61
N VAL A 88 -14.87 3.79 -20.57
CA VAL A 88 -16.27 3.44 -20.90
C VAL A 88 -17.22 4.13 -19.93
N LEU A 89 -16.95 4.06 -18.63
CA LEU A 89 -17.82 4.60 -17.60
C LEU A 89 -17.91 6.14 -17.63
N ILE A 90 -16.77 6.84 -17.77
CA ILE A 90 -16.74 8.30 -17.95
C ILE A 90 -17.36 8.70 -19.31
N GLY A 91 -17.18 7.89 -20.36
CA GLY A 91 -17.83 8.10 -21.65
C GLY A 91 -19.36 7.99 -21.59
N LEU A 92 -19.89 7.04 -20.81
CA LEU A 92 -21.33 6.94 -20.54
C LEU A 92 -21.83 8.15 -19.75
N THR A 93 -21.07 8.62 -18.76
CA THR A 93 -21.40 9.86 -18.03
C THR A 93 -21.46 11.06 -18.97
N ALA A 94 -20.46 11.23 -19.84
CA ALA A 94 -20.42 12.31 -20.83
C ALA A 94 -21.60 12.24 -21.82
N GLY A 95 -21.96 11.03 -22.28
CA GLY A 95 -23.10 10.83 -23.16
C GLY A 95 -24.44 11.14 -22.49
N GLY A 96 -24.64 10.73 -21.25
CA GLY A 96 -25.84 11.06 -20.49
C GLY A 96 -25.95 12.55 -20.16
N ALA A 97 -24.84 13.21 -19.84
CA ALA A 97 -24.79 14.66 -19.67
C ALA A 97 -25.16 15.39 -20.97
N MET A 98 -24.64 14.94 -22.12
CA MET A 98 -24.97 15.48 -23.45
C MET A 98 -26.47 15.40 -23.71
N LEU A 99 -27.11 14.25 -23.44
CA LEU A 99 -28.56 14.09 -23.60
C LEU A 99 -29.34 15.05 -22.68
N ALA A 100 -28.89 15.24 -21.44
CA ALA A 100 -29.51 16.17 -20.51
C ALA A 100 -29.39 17.63 -20.99
N SER A 101 -28.21 18.04 -21.49
CA SER A 101 -27.99 19.39 -22.04
C SER A 101 -28.75 19.60 -23.36
N ALA A 102 -28.83 18.60 -24.23
CA ALA A 102 -29.63 18.65 -25.46
C ALA A 102 -31.12 18.77 -25.15
N GLY A 103 -31.65 17.98 -24.21
CA GLY A 103 -33.04 18.11 -23.76
C GLY A 103 -33.33 19.49 -23.16
N THR A 104 -32.40 20.03 -22.38
CA THR A 104 -32.51 21.41 -21.84
C THR A 104 -32.53 22.45 -22.96
N ALA A 105 -31.71 22.29 -24.01
CA ALA A 105 -31.70 23.19 -25.15
C ALA A 105 -33.02 23.18 -25.93
N VAL A 106 -33.61 21.99 -26.15
CA VAL A 106 -34.93 21.85 -26.81
C VAL A 106 -36.00 22.58 -26.01
N ILE A 107 -36.05 22.37 -24.68
CA ILE A 107 -37.03 23.06 -23.82
C ILE A 107 -36.89 24.58 -23.91
N LEU A 108 -35.64 25.10 -23.90
CA LEU A 108 -35.40 26.54 -24.00
C LEU A 108 -35.76 27.10 -25.38
N LEU A 109 -35.55 26.35 -26.45
CA LEU A 109 -35.93 26.73 -27.82
C LEU A 109 -37.46 26.78 -27.99
N ASP A 110 -38.18 25.88 -27.33
CA ASP A 110 -39.65 25.85 -27.29
C ASP A 110 -40.25 26.95 -26.39
N GLY A 111 -39.42 27.83 -25.81
CA GLY A 111 -39.85 28.89 -24.89
C GLY A 111 -40.24 28.40 -23.49
N GLY A 112 -39.99 27.13 -23.18
CA GLY A 112 -40.26 26.53 -21.88
C GLY A 112 -39.20 26.87 -20.83
N SER A 113 -39.57 26.78 -19.56
CA SER A 113 -38.59 26.82 -18.46
C SER A 113 -38.08 25.40 -18.15
N PRO A 114 -36.75 25.19 -18.08
CA PRO A 114 -36.14 23.91 -17.66
C PRO A 114 -36.66 23.40 -16.32
N ALA A 115 -37.14 24.32 -15.47
CA ALA A 115 -37.67 24.02 -14.16
C ALA A 115 -38.96 23.18 -14.18
N SER A 116 -39.74 23.29 -15.27
CA SER A 116 -41.05 22.62 -15.43
C SER A 116 -40.94 21.12 -15.71
N GLN A 117 -39.80 20.65 -16.24
CA GLN A 117 -39.52 19.24 -16.55
C GLN A 117 -38.31 18.68 -15.78
N ALA A 118 -37.91 19.34 -14.69
CA ALA A 118 -36.69 19.05 -13.95
C ALA A 118 -36.54 17.58 -13.52
N SER A 119 -37.64 16.90 -13.16
CA SER A 119 -37.62 15.55 -12.57
C SER A 119 -37.02 14.47 -13.49
N SER A 120 -37.28 14.52 -14.80
CA SER A 120 -36.76 13.53 -15.76
C SER A 120 -35.27 13.74 -16.07
N GLY A 121 -34.82 14.99 -16.15
CA GLY A 121 -33.42 15.34 -16.38
C GLY A 121 -32.48 14.92 -15.24
N TYR A 122 -32.93 15.09 -13.99
CA TYR A 122 -32.13 14.68 -12.82
C TYR A 122 -31.98 13.15 -12.70
N ALA A 123 -32.97 12.35 -13.12
CA ALA A 123 -32.87 10.89 -13.10
C ALA A 123 -31.73 10.38 -14.00
N VAL A 124 -31.59 10.94 -15.19
CA VAL A 124 -30.48 10.64 -16.11
C VAL A 124 -29.15 11.07 -15.47
N LEU A 125 -29.09 12.26 -14.87
CA LEU A 125 -27.89 12.76 -14.20
C LEU A 125 -27.44 11.87 -13.04
N PHE A 126 -28.34 11.42 -12.16
CA PHE A 126 -27.97 10.54 -11.04
C PHE A 126 -27.42 9.18 -11.50
N ALA A 127 -28.00 8.59 -12.54
CA ALA A 127 -27.44 7.38 -13.15
C ALA A 127 -26.03 7.63 -13.71
N THR A 128 -25.79 8.78 -14.33
CA THR A 128 -24.48 9.15 -14.85
C THR A 128 -23.43 9.41 -13.76
N TYR A 129 -23.83 9.90 -12.57
CA TYR A 129 -22.92 10.06 -11.44
C TYR A 129 -22.47 8.74 -10.83
N ALA A 130 -23.37 7.76 -10.72
CA ALA A 130 -23.00 6.41 -10.30
C ALA A 130 -21.98 5.79 -11.27
N ALA A 131 -22.19 5.95 -12.59
CA ALA A 131 -21.23 5.54 -13.60
C ALA A 131 -19.89 6.28 -13.47
N ALA A 132 -19.91 7.59 -13.24
CA ALA A 132 -18.69 8.39 -13.07
C ALA A 132 -17.88 7.94 -11.86
N LEU A 133 -18.54 7.69 -10.72
CA LEU A 133 -17.90 7.21 -9.51
C LEU A 133 -17.28 5.82 -9.73
N ALA A 134 -18.02 4.90 -10.35
CA ALA A 134 -17.48 3.59 -10.73
C ALA A 134 -16.27 3.73 -11.67
N GLY A 135 -16.33 4.69 -12.61
CA GLY A 135 -15.23 5.03 -13.51
C GLY A 135 -13.98 5.46 -12.74
N LEU A 136 -14.12 6.43 -11.83
CA LEU A 136 -13.02 6.90 -10.98
C LEU A 136 -12.41 5.78 -10.14
N LEU A 137 -13.23 4.95 -9.49
CA LEU A 137 -12.75 3.85 -8.65
C LEU A 137 -12.00 2.77 -9.46
N SER A 138 -12.33 2.63 -10.75
CA SER A 138 -11.67 1.72 -11.68
C SER A 138 -10.35 2.26 -12.29
N LEU A 139 -9.95 3.50 -11.98
CA LEU A 139 -8.69 4.07 -12.48
C LEU A 139 -7.49 3.17 -12.07
N PRO A 140 -6.59 2.85 -13.02
CA PRO A 140 -5.43 2.02 -12.75
C PRO A 140 -4.40 2.80 -11.93
N THR A 141 -4.34 2.42 -10.67
CA THR A 141 -3.55 3.12 -9.67
C THR A 141 -2.81 2.10 -8.83
N HIS A 142 -1.52 2.32 -8.63
CA HIS A 142 -0.75 1.49 -7.70
C HIS A 142 -0.97 2.03 -6.27
N PRO A 143 -1.27 1.17 -5.27
CA PRO A 143 -1.27 1.62 -3.89
C PRO A 143 0.12 2.19 -3.57
N VAL A 144 0.15 3.33 -2.88
CA VAL A 144 1.39 4.00 -2.46
C VAL A 144 2.24 3.10 -1.55
N GLU A 145 1.62 2.13 -0.88
CA GLU A 145 2.30 1.10 -0.11
C GLU A 145 2.86 0.00 -1.04
N GLY A 146 4.07 0.24 -1.54
CA GLY A 146 4.91 -0.82 -2.06
C GLY A 146 5.48 -1.65 -0.93
N ARG A 147 4.98 -2.88 -0.74
CA ARG A 147 5.78 -4.12 -0.56
C ARG A 147 4.91 -5.30 -0.07
N GLY A 148 4.90 -6.36 -0.88
CA GLY A 148 4.89 -7.73 -0.38
C GLY A 148 3.52 -8.33 -0.05
N GLY A 149 2.86 -8.85 -1.09
CA GLY A 149 2.21 -10.17 -1.03
C GLY A 149 1.04 -10.38 -0.06
N SER A 150 0.52 -9.35 0.60
CA SER A 150 -0.71 -9.48 1.36
C SER A 150 -1.88 -9.29 0.41
N VAL A 151 -2.53 -10.41 0.06
CA VAL A 151 -3.86 -10.46 -0.57
C VAL A 151 -4.89 -9.90 0.44
N GLY A 152 -4.80 -8.61 0.72
CA GLY A 152 -5.86 -7.85 1.37
C GLY A 152 -6.97 -7.65 0.35
N ARG A 153 -8.19 -8.14 0.66
CA ARG A 153 -9.36 -8.02 -0.22
C ARG A 153 -9.51 -6.57 -0.72
N PRO A 154 -9.60 -6.33 -2.06
CA PRO A 154 -9.64 -4.98 -2.63
C PRO A 154 -10.81 -4.14 -2.09
N TYR A 155 -11.87 -4.77 -1.60
CA TYR A 155 -13.07 -4.10 -1.08
C TYR A 155 -12.83 -3.20 0.15
N ARG A 156 -11.81 -3.44 0.99
CA ARG A 156 -11.62 -2.68 2.24
C ARG A 156 -11.03 -1.29 2.02
N GLY A 157 -10.07 -1.14 1.10
CA GLY A 157 -9.54 0.18 0.73
C GLY A 157 -10.62 1.08 0.11
N HIS A 158 -11.52 0.50 -0.70
CA HIS A 158 -12.66 1.24 -1.26
C HIS A 158 -13.65 1.69 -0.18
N ALA A 159 -13.84 0.90 0.88
CA ALA A 159 -14.70 1.27 2.00
C ALA A 159 -14.15 2.49 2.77
N ILE A 160 -12.84 2.53 3.06
CA ILE A 160 -12.22 3.69 3.72
C ILE A 160 -12.31 4.94 2.84
N THR A 161 -12.02 4.82 1.54
CA THR A 161 -12.18 5.94 0.60
C THR A 161 -13.62 6.44 0.53
N LEU A 162 -14.60 5.54 0.55
CA LEU A 162 -16.02 5.91 0.56
C LEU A 162 -16.39 6.66 1.85
N LEU A 163 -15.92 6.19 3.01
CA LEU A 163 -16.14 6.85 4.29
C LEU A 163 -15.47 8.24 4.33
N ASP A 164 -14.25 8.36 3.81
CA ASP A 164 -13.56 9.64 3.69
C ASP A 164 -14.32 10.61 2.76
N CYS A 165 -14.89 10.12 1.65
CA CYS A 165 -15.76 10.91 0.78
C CYS A 165 -17.00 11.40 1.55
N LEU A 166 -17.71 10.49 2.23
CA LEU A 166 -18.92 10.83 2.98
C LEU A 166 -18.64 11.84 4.10
N LEU A 167 -17.50 11.71 4.79
CA LEU A 167 -17.06 12.66 5.81
C LEU A 167 -16.79 14.04 5.21
N ILE A 168 -16.00 14.12 4.12
CA ILE A 168 -15.69 15.40 3.47
C ILE A 168 -16.97 16.06 2.95
N VAL A 169 -17.78 15.33 2.18
CA VAL A 169 -18.98 15.87 1.55
C VAL A 169 -20.02 16.26 2.58
N GLY A 170 -20.29 15.40 3.56
CA GLY A 170 -21.26 15.71 4.61
C GLY A 170 -20.82 16.90 5.45
N SER A 171 -19.52 17.04 5.73
CA SER A 171 -18.98 18.22 6.45
C SER A 171 -19.10 19.51 5.64
N ILE A 172 -18.83 19.47 4.32
CA ILE A 172 -19.03 20.62 3.43
C ILE A 172 -20.51 21.02 3.39
N VAL A 173 -21.42 20.06 3.20
CA VAL A 173 -22.86 20.33 3.16
C VAL A 173 -23.35 20.92 4.48
N LEU A 174 -22.83 20.43 5.62
CA LEU A 174 -23.18 20.95 6.94
C LEU A 174 -22.68 22.40 7.14
N LEU A 175 -21.46 22.70 6.66
CA LEU A 175 -20.90 24.06 6.67
C LEU A 175 -21.74 25.02 5.81
N GLU A 176 -22.09 24.61 4.60
CA GLU A 176 -22.92 25.39 3.68
C GLU A 176 -24.34 25.58 4.25
N TRP A 177 -24.90 24.56 4.90
CA TRP A 177 -26.18 24.65 5.62
C TRP A 177 -26.12 25.66 6.76
N GLY A 178 -25.12 25.57 7.63
CA GLY A 178 -25.03 26.40 8.81
C GLY A 178 -24.70 27.87 8.55
N THR A 179 -24.23 28.20 7.35
CA THR A 179 -23.84 29.57 6.98
C THR A 179 -24.88 30.26 6.10
N VAL A 180 -25.20 29.68 4.93
CA VAL A 180 -25.99 30.37 3.91
C VAL A 180 -27.27 29.61 3.56
N LEU A 181 -27.19 28.30 3.28
CA LEU A 181 -28.35 27.54 2.79
C LEU A 181 -29.48 27.46 3.82
N GLY A 182 -29.16 27.29 5.11
CA GLY A 182 -30.16 27.27 6.17
C GLY A 182 -30.98 28.55 6.20
N VAL A 183 -30.32 29.72 6.14
CA VAL A 183 -31.00 31.02 6.14
C VAL A 183 -31.93 31.16 4.93
N LEU A 184 -31.44 30.84 3.72
CA LEU A 184 -32.22 30.94 2.48
C LEU A 184 -33.46 30.01 2.49
N VAL A 185 -33.34 28.80 3.03
CA VAL A 185 -34.48 27.87 3.11
C VAL A 185 -35.55 28.37 4.08
N HIS A 186 -35.13 28.96 5.22
CA HIS A 186 -36.05 29.42 6.25
C HIS A 186 -36.76 30.73 5.89
N THR A 187 -36.23 31.53 4.95
CA THR A 187 -36.89 32.77 4.49
C THR A 187 -38.18 32.54 3.68
N GLY A 188 -38.49 31.30 3.27
CA GLY A 188 -39.73 30.93 2.58
C GLY A 188 -39.80 31.40 1.12
N GLY A 189 -40.47 30.62 0.26
CA GLY A 189 -40.66 30.95 -1.17
C GLY A 189 -40.05 29.96 -2.17
N LEU A 190 -39.62 28.77 -1.72
CA LEU A 190 -38.90 27.81 -2.54
C LEU A 190 -39.75 26.61 -2.95
N ASN A 191 -39.58 26.16 -4.19
CA ASN A 191 -40.09 24.87 -4.63
C ASN A 191 -39.21 23.76 -4.01
N LEU A 192 -39.72 23.13 -2.95
CA LEU A 192 -39.00 22.11 -2.17
C LEU A 192 -38.45 20.98 -3.05
N MET A 193 -39.22 20.53 -4.06
CA MET A 193 -38.79 19.47 -4.96
C MET A 193 -37.55 19.89 -5.77
N GLN A 194 -37.58 21.09 -6.36
CA GLN A 194 -36.47 21.60 -7.17
C GLN A 194 -35.22 21.87 -6.31
N PHE A 195 -35.41 22.37 -5.10
CA PHE A 195 -34.32 22.55 -4.14
C PHE A 195 -33.67 21.22 -3.76
N LEU A 196 -34.47 20.19 -3.40
CA LEU A 196 -33.95 18.87 -3.04
C LEU A 196 -33.20 18.22 -4.21
N LEU A 197 -33.70 18.36 -5.43
CA LEU A 197 -33.02 17.86 -6.63
C LEU A 197 -31.70 18.59 -6.90
N ALA A 198 -31.67 19.92 -6.75
CA ALA A 198 -30.44 20.71 -6.87
C ALA A 198 -29.42 20.34 -5.78
N LEU A 199 -29.87 20.17 -4.53
CA LEU A 199 -29.03 19.74 -3.42
C LEU A 199 -28.45 18.34 -3.66
N ALA A 200 -29.26 17.39 -4.13
CA ALA A 200 -28.79 16.06 -4.48
C ALA A 200 -27.76 16.08 -5.63
N HIS A 201 -27.93 16.96 -6.60
CA HIS A 201 -26.95 17.18 -7.67
C HIS A 201 -25.62 17.74 -7.15
N LEU A 202 -25.67 18.72 -6.24
CA LEU A 202 -24.48 19.24 -5.55
C LEU A 202 -23.77 18.14 -4.77
N VAL A 203 -24.49 17.38 -3.94
CA VAL A 203 -23.92 16.27 -3.15
C VAL A 203 -23.23 15.27 -4.07
N ALA A 204 -23.87 14.85 -5.16
CA ALA A 204 -23.27 13.91 -6.11
C ALA A 204 -21.99 14.47 -6.76
N SER A 205 -21.98 15.76 -7.14
CA SER A 205 -20.79 16.41 -7.71
C SER A 205 -19.63 16.50 -6.70
N LEU A 206 -19.92 16.80 -5.43
CA LEU A 206 -18.93 16.85 -4.36
C LEU A 206 -18.36 15.46 -4.05
N ILE A 207 -19.18 14.40 -4.12
CA ILE A 207 -18.70 13.02 -3.99
C ILE A 207 -17.67 12.69 -5.08
N LEU A 208 -17.93 13.06 -6.33
CA LEU A 208 -16.97 12.83 -7.42
C LEU A 208 -15.68 13.64 -7.24
N ALA A 209 -15.79 14.91 -6.83
CA ALA A 209 -14.64 15.76 -6.56
C ALA A 209 -13.79 15.25 -5.37
N ALA A 210 -14.43 14.82 -4.28
CA ALA A 210 -13.75 14.20 -3.14
C ALA A 210 -13.09 12.89 -3.54
N ALA A 211 -13.80 12.02 -4.26
CA ALA A 211 -13.27 10.73 -4.70
C ALA A 211 -12.02 10.89 -5.58
N VAL A 212 -12.03 11.79 -6.57
CA VAL A 212 -10.87 11.98 -7.46
C VAL A 212 -9.68 12.60 -6.72
N LEU A 213 -9.92 13.51 -5.76
CA LEU A 213 -8.87 14.07 -4.91
C LEU A 213 -8.25 13.00 -4.02
N LEU A 214 -9.08 12.16 -3.37
CA LEU A 214 -8.58 11.06 -2.54
C LEU A 214 -7.80 10.05 -3.38
N ILE A 215 -8.27 9.70 -4.58
CA ILE A 215 -7.52 8.82 -5.50
C ILE A 215 -6.17 9.45 -5.87
N ALA A 216 -6.13 10.76 -6.13
CA ALA A 216 -4.89 11.49 -6.42
C ALA A 216 -3.93 11.57 -5.24
N SER A 217 -4.44 11.56 -4.02
CA SER A 217 -3.66 11.60 -2.79
C SER A 217 -3.15 10.23 -2.35
N PHE A 218 -3.97 9.17 -2.45
CA PHE A 218 -3.69 7.86 -1.86
C PHE A 218 -3.14 6.83 -2.83
N ARG A 219 -3.16 7.11 -4.13
CA ARG A 219 -2.69 6.15 -5.13
C ARG A 219 -1.72 6.80 -6.11
N GLN A 220 -0.75 6.03 -6.59
CA GLN A 220 0.16 6.46 -7.64
C GLN A 220 -0.51 6.23 -9.00
N PRO A 221 -0.98 7.29 -9.70
CA PRO A 221 -1.58 7.12 -11.02
C PRO A 221 -0.52 6.75 -12.04
N ARG A 222 -0.87 5.88 -12.98
CA ARG A 222 -0.03 5.59 -14.15
C ARG A 222 0.21 6.83 -15.02
N SER A 223 -0.71 7.79 -14.99
CA SER A 223 -0.61 9.06 -15.70
C SER A 223 -1.07 10.23 -14.81
N PRO A 224 -0.15 11.00 -14.19
CA PRO A 224 -0.52 12.12 -13.32
C PRO A 224 -1.26 13.23 -14.08
N ALA A 225 -1.00 13.38 -15.39
CA ALA A 225 -1.67 14.36 -16.24
C ALA A 225 -3.17 14.09 -16.41
N VAL A 226 -3.58 12.82 -16.63
CA VAL A 226 -5.00 12.44 -16.72
C VAL A 226 -5.70 12.78 -15.41
N LEU A 227 -5.07 12.42 -14.29
CA LEU A 227 -5.68 12.62 -12.98
C LEU A 227 -5.77 14.11 -12.63
N ALA A 228 -4.76 14.92 -12.94
CA ALA A 228 -4.79 16.37 -12.73
C ALA A 228 -5.93 17.04 -13.54
N LEU A 229 -6.12 16.64 -14.80
CA LEU A 229 -7.19 17.16 -15.65
C LEU A 229 -8.57 16.70 -15.16
N LEU A 230 -8.74 15.43 -14.78
CA LEU A 230 -9.99 14.93 -14.20
C LEU A 230 -10.31 15.61 -12.86
N SER A 231 -9.32 15.78 -11.98
CA SER A 231 -9.49 16.50 -10.71
C SER A 231 -9.90 17.95 -10.94
N GLY A 232 -9.21 18.66 -11.84
CA GLY A 232 -9.56 20.04 -12.18
C GLY A 232 -10.97 20.16 -12.75
N GLY A 233 -11.34 19.25 -13.65
CA GLY A 233 -12.67 19.22 -14.27
C GLY A 233 -13.78 18.96 -13.27
N LEU A 234 -13.63 17.94 -12.41
CA LEU A 234 -14.64 17.59 -11.41
C LEU A 234 -14.74 18.63 -10.29
N LEU A 235 -13.64 19.30 -9.91
CA LEU A 235 -13.67 20.42 -8.98
C LEU A 235 -14.40 21.63 -9.56
N ALA A 236 -14.10 22.00 -10.82
CA ALA A 236 -14.82 23.07 -11.52
C ALA A 236 -16.31 22.75 -11.63
N TYR A 237 -16.64 21.48 -11.90
CA TYR A 237 -18.02 21.00 -11.96
C TYR A 237 -18.74 21.15 -10.61
N ALA A 238 -18.10 20.71 -9.51
CA ALA A 238 -18.67 20.82 -8.17
C ALA A 238 -18.84 22.27 -7.71
N LEU A 239 -17.87 23.15 -7.99
CA LEU A 239 -17.97 24.58 -7.69
C LEU A 239 -19.11 25.25 -8.46
N THR A 240 -19.28 24.89 -9.74
CA THR A 240 -20.39 25.40 -10.57
C THR A 240 -21.74 24.86 -10.08
N SER A 241 -21.78 23.59 -9.66
CA SER A 241 -22.97 22.96 -9.06
C SER A 241 -23.38 23.63 -7.75
N ASN A 242 -22.42 24.14 -6.97
CA ASN A 242 -22.71 24.91 -5.76
C ASN A 242 -23.45 26.21 -6.10
N ALA A 243 -22.95 26.96 -7.09
CA ALA A 243 -23.62 28.17 -7.56
C ALA A 243 -25.06 27.90 -8.05
N HIS A 244 -25.31 26.74 -8.67
CA HIS A 244 -26.67 26.33 -9.06
C HIS A 244 -27.61 26.16 -7.87
N VAL A 245 -27.18 25.48 -6.80
CA VAL A 245 -28.00 25.32 -5.59
C VAL A 245 -28.34 26.67 -4.97
N TYR A 246 -27.39 27.60 -4.94
CA TYR A 246 -27.62 28.96 -4.44
C TYR A 246 -28.67 29.73 -5.25
N HIS A 247 -28.63 29.62 -6.58
CA HIS A 247 -29.64 30.23 -7.43
C HIS A 247 -31.04 29.65 -7.19
N VAL A 248 -31.13 28.32 -7.13
CA VAL A 248 -32.40 27.63 -6.82
C VAL A 248 -32.91 28.02 -5.43
N ALA A 249 -32.02 28.15 -4.44
CA ALA A 249 -32.33 28.58 -3.08
C ALA A 249 -32.74 30.05 -2.97
N GLN A 250 -32.52 30.88 -3.99
CA GLN A 250 -33.03 32.26 -4.10
C GLN A 250 -34.36 32.33 -4.89
N GLY A 251 -34.94 31.20 -5.27
CA GLY A 251 -36.12 31.15 -6.14
C GLY A 251 -35.83 31.45 -7.62
N ARG A 252 -34.55 31.56 -8.00
CA ARG A 252 -34.11 31.79 -9.39
C ARG A 252 -33.86 30.45 -10.07
N LEU A 253 -34.86 29.93 -10.75
CA LEU A 253 -34.83 28.60 -11.38
C LEU A 253 -33.97 28.55 -12.65
N ASP A 254 -33.77 29.70 -13.26
CA ASP A 254 -32.99 29.86 -14.47
C ASP A 254 -31.57 30.34 -14.15
N LEU A 255 -30.58 29.58 -14.62
CA LEU A 255 -29.17 29.92 -14.45
C LEU A 255 -28.75 31.07 -15.38
N PRO A 256 -28.03 32.07 -14.87
CA PRO A 256 -27.33 33.05 -15.69
C PRO A 256 -26.38 32.36 -16.68
N PRO A 257 -26.30 32.81 -17.95
CA PRO A 257 -25.40 32.23 -18.95
C PRO A 257 -23.94 32.17 -18.51
N GLY A 258 -23.48 33.16 -17.72
CA GLY A 258 -22.11 33.20 -17.19
C GLY A 258 -21.77 32.02 -16.27
N ILE A 259 -22.72 31.50 -15.48
CA ILE A 259 -22.47 30.34 -14.61
C ILE A 259 -22.31 29.06 -15.44
N LEU A 260 -23.00 28.96 -16.58
CA LEU A 260 -22.90 27.81 -17.48
C LEU A 260 -21.51 27.66 -18.12
N ILE A 261 -20.69 28.72 -18.12
CA ILE A 261 -19.28 28.65 -18.53
C ILE A 261 -18.46 27.76 -17.58
N GLY A 262 -18.81 27.71 -16.29
CA GLY A 262 -18.14 26.83 -15.33
C GLY A 262 -18.29 25.35 -15.70
N PHE A 263 -19.50 24.94 -16.14
CA PHE A 263 -19.74 23.59 -16.66
C PHE A 263 -19.00 23.33 -17.96
N LEU A 264 -18.89 24.34 -18.83
CA LEU A 264 -18.12 24.24 -20.07
C LEU A 264 -16.65 23.96 -19.78
N VAL A 265 -16.03 24.73 -18.87
CA VAL A 265 -14.64 24.53 -18.43
C VAL A 265 -14.44 23.13 -17.85
N ALA A 266 -15.36 22.67 -16.99
CA ALA A 266 -15.30 21.34 -16.40
C ALA A 266 -15.26 20.22 -17.46
N TRP A 267 -16.17 20.26 -18.43
CA TRP A 267 -16.25 19.25 -19.48
C TRP A 267 -15.10 19.33 -20.49
N LEU A 268 -14.56 20.52 -20.76
CA LEU A 268 -13.35 20.67 -21.58
C LEU A 268 -12.15 20.00 -20.91
N LEU A 269 -11.97 20.13 -19.59
CA LEU A 269 -10.91 19.45 -18.86
C LEU A 269 -11.08 17.92 -18.88
N ILE A 270 -12.31 17.42 -18.74
CA ILE A 270 -12.63 15.98 -18.85
C ILE A 270 -12.38 15.46 -20.28
N PHE A 271 -12.73 16.23 -21.30
CA PHE A 271 -12.42 15.93 -22.71
C PHE A 271 -10.92 15.83 -22.95
N LEU A 272 -10.13 16.78 -22.44
CA LEU A 272 -8.67 16.74 -22.55
C LEU A 272 -8.09 15.54 -21.80
N ALA A 273 -8.59 15.22 -20.60
CA ALA A 273 -8.20 14.02 -19.86
C ALA A 273 -8.38 12.74 -20.69
N ALA A 274 -9.48 12.63 -21.44
CA ALA A 274 -9.74 11.48 -22.30
C ALA A 274 -8.70 11.34 -23.43
N LEU A 275 -8.08 12.42 -23.89
CA LEU A 275 -7.14 12.42 -25.02
C LEU A 275 -5.66 12.35 -24.62
N VAL A 276 -5.33 12.37 -23.33
CA VAL A 276 -3.94 12.28 -22.88
C VAL A 276 -3.29 10.99 -23.40
N PRO A 277 -2.11 11.07 -24.06
CA PRO A 277 -1.39 9.89 -24.55
C PRO A 277 -0.94 8.98 -23.40
N ILE A 278 -1.23 7.69 -23.50
CA ILE A 278 -0.76 6.69 -22.53
C ILE A 278 0.66 6.27 -22.92
N ARG A 279 1.60 6.35 -21.97
CA ARG A 279 2.97 5.86 -22.18
C ARG A 279 2.94 4.32 -22.28
N PRO A 280 3.54 3.70 -23.32
CA PRO A 280 3.73 2.25 -23.36
C PRO A 280 4.53 1.80 -22.13
N SER A 281 4.09 0.71 -21.51
CA SER A 281 4.59 0.14 -20.24
C SER A 281 6.04 -0.40 -20.28
N ALA A 282 6.89 0.07 -21.18
CA ALA A 282 8.21 -0.50 -21.46
C ALA A 282 9.39 0.15 -20.69
N ARG A 283 9.15 1.12 -19.81
CA ARG A 283 10.15 1.57 -18.84
C ARG A 283 9.46 1.75 -17.49
N LEU A 284 9.67 0.79 -16.59
CA LEU A 284 9.51 1.04 -15.17
C LEU A 284 10.55 2.09 -14.81
N ASP A 285 10.16 3.37 -14.87
CA ASP A 285 10.84 4.36 -14.05
C ASP A 285 10.86 3.80 -12.62
N PRO A 286 11.98 3.92 -11.88
CA PRO A 286 12.03 3.43 -10.50
C PRO A 286 10.81 3.98 -9.75
N PRO A 287 10.14 3.14 -8.92
CA PRO A 287 8.93 3.56 -8.23
C PRO A 287 9.20 4.93 -7.60
N ALA A 288 8.37 5.92 -7.94
CA ALA A 288 8.50 7.26 -7.42
C ALA A 288 8.69 7.14 -5.91
N ALA A 289 9.73 7.81 -5.38
CA ALA A 289 10.09 7.75 -3.97
C ALA A 289 8.81 7.81 -3.12
N SER A 290 8.65 6.84 -2.22
CA SER A 290 7.48 6.77 -1.36
C SER A 290 7.24 8.15 -0.74
N PRO A 291 6.01 8.68 -0.81
CA PRO A 291 5.73 9.99 -0.24
C PRO A 291 6.18 9.98 1.21
N GLY A 292 6.98 10.99 1.58
CA GLY A 292 7.57 11.05 2.91
C GLY A 292 6.49 11.03 4.00
N PRO A 293 6.84 10.67 5.25
CA PRO A 293 5.88 10.51 6.34
C PRO A 293 4.93 11.71 6.51
N ARG A 294 5.45 12.93 6.33
CA ARG A 294 4.67 14.17 6.43
C ARG A 294 3.56 14.28 5.37
N ALA A 295 3.82 13.83 4.15
CA ALA A 295 2.79 13.80 3.12
C ALA A 295 1.68 12.84 3.54
N MET A 296 2.01 11.63 3.99
CA MET A 296 0.99 10.66 4.44
C MET A 296 0.09 11.21 5.56
N TRP A 297 0.66 11.90 6.55
CA TRP A 297 -0.08 12.53 7.64
C TRP A 297 -1.03 13.64 7.18
N VAL A 298 -0.56 14.54 6.31
CA VAL A 298 -1.41 15.63 5.77
C VAL A 298 -2.62 15.06 5.02
N HIS A 299 -2.43 13.97 4.28
CA HIS A 299 -3.53 13.32 3.55
C HIS A 299 -4.49 12.56 4.46
N ALA A 300 -4.00 11.89 5.51
CA ALA A 300 -4.85 11.22 6.49
C ALA A 300 -5.68 12.19 7.35
N ALA A 301 -5.19 13.42 7.55
CA ALA A 301 -5.86 14.44 8.34
C ALA A 301 -6.96 15.20 7.56
N LEU A 302 -6.98 15.13 6.22
CA LEU A 302 -7.86 15.96 5.39
C LEU A 302 -9.36 15.82 5.74
N PRO A 303 -9.95 14.60 5.83
CA PRO A 303 -11.37 14.48 6.19
C PRO A 303 -11.68 15.04 7.58
N TYR A 304 -10.75 14.90 8.52
CA TYR A 304 -10.90 15.39 9.89
C TYR A 304 -10.73 16.91 9.98
N ALA A 305 -9.91 17.51 9.12
CA ALA A 305 -9.76 18.96 9.06
C ALA A 305 -11.08 19.63 8.61
N VAL A 306 -11.73 19.06 7.59
CA VAL A 306 -13.04 19.55 7.11
C VAL A 306 -14.13 19.32 8.16
N LEU A 307 -14.16 18.14 8.79
CA LEU A 307 -15.07 17.86 9.91
C LEU A 307 -14.84 18.80 11.10
N GLY A 308 -13.58 19.09 11.42
CA GLY A 308 -13.21 20.02 12.48
C GLY A 308 -13.69 21.44 12.20
N ALA A 309 -13.60 21.91 10.96
CA ALA A 309 -14.17 23.20 10.56
C ALA A 309 -15.69 23.24 10.73
N ALA A 310 -16.41 22.17 10.35
CA ALA A 310 -17.85 22.05 10.58
C ALA A 310 -18.19 22.05 12.09
N GLY A 311 -17.42 21.32 12.89
CA GLY A 311 -17.58 21.29 14.35
C GLY A 311 -17.29 22.64 15.01
N LEU A 312 -16.29 23.39 14.53
CA LEU A 312 -15.98 24.74 15.02
C LEU A 312 -17.12 25.72 14.72
N LEU A 313 -17.78 25.62 13.56
CA LEU A 313 -18.95 26.43 13.25
C LEU A 313 -20.11 26.13 14.22
N VAL A 314 -20.41 24.85 14.46
CA VAL A 314 -21.44 24.43 15.41
C VAL A 314 -21.11 24.89 16.83
N LEU A 315 -19.85 24.77 17.24
CA LEU A 315 -19.38 25.24 18.55
C LEU A 315 -19.48 26.76 18.67
N ALA A 316 -19.09 27.50 17.64
CA ALA A 316 -19.20 28.95 17.63
C ALA A 316 -20.65 29.40 17.83
N LYS A 317 -21.61 28.78 17.14
CA LYS A 317 -23.05 29.01 17.33
C LYS A 317 -23.52 28.74 18.76
N LEU A 318 -23.07 27.63 19.36
CA LEU A 318 -23.39 27.32 20.75
C LEU A 318 -22.84 28.36 21.73
N VAL A 319 -21.64 28.88 21.48
CA VAL A 319 -21.00 29.90 22.33
C VAL A 319 -21.65 31.28 22.15
N THR A 320 -22.07 31.64 20.95
CA THR A 320 -22.79 32.90 20.67
C THR A 320 -24.24 32.86 21.17
N GLY A 321 -24.75 31.69 21.56
CA GLY A 321 -26.13 31.50 21.99
C GLY A 321 -27.12 31.36 20.83
N ASP A 322 -26.62 31.13 19.61
CA ASP A 322 -27.46 30.86 18.44
C ASP A 322 -28.12 29.48 18.55
N ARG A 323 -29.37 29.38 18.09
CA ARG A 323 -30.09 28.11 18.06
C ARG A 323 -29.55 27.24 16.93
N LEU A 324 -29.14 26.02 17.27
CA LEU A 324 -28.80 25.00 16.28
C LEU A 324 -30.07 24.47 15.61
N ASP A 325 -30.01 24.33 14.29
CA ASP A 325 -31.03 23.64 13.53
C ASP A 325 -30.99 22.13 13.80
N ARG A 326 -32.13 21.44 13.60
CA ARG A 326 -32.23 19.98 13.68
C ARG A 326 -31.25 19.32 12.71
N LEU A 327 -31.12 19.86 11.50
CA LEU A 327 -30.19 19.36 10.50
C LEU A 327 -28.73 19.53 10.92
N GLU A 328 -28.38 20.63 11.60
CA GLU A 328 -27.04 20.83 12.16
C GLU A 328 -26.74 19.80 13.26
N THR A 329 -27.69 19.58 14.16
CA THR A 329 -27.56 18.67 15.30
C THR A 329 -27.44 17.21 14.85
N TYR A 330 -28.37 16.74 14.02
CA TYR A 330 -28.37 15.37 13.51
C TYR A 330 -27.24 15.15 12.51
N GLY A 331 -26.92 16.15 11.67
CA GLY A 331 -25.82 16.12 10.73
C GLY A 331 -24.48 15.96 11.43
N MET A 332 -24.19 16.79 12.45
CA MET A 332 -22.96 16.70 13.23
C MET A 332 -22.87 15.37 13.98
N THR A 333 -23.96 14.92 14.60
CA THR A 333 -24.01 13.62 15.29
C THR A 333 -23.72 12.47 14.33
N GLY A 334 -24.34 12.47 13.15
CA GLY A 334 -24.11 11.46 12.11
C GLY A 334 -22.68 11.46 11.59
N LEU A 335 -22.08 12.64 11.37
CA LEU A 335 -20.69 12.77 10.94
C LEU A 335 -19.70 12.28 12.00
N LEU A 336 -19.95 12.55 13.28
CA LEU A 336 -19.12 12.04 14.38
C LEU A 336 -19.20 10.50 14.47
N LEU A 337 -20.40 9.92 14.35
CA LEU A 337 -20.57 8.46 14.30
C LEU A 337 -19.86 7.85 13.08
N LEU A 338 -19.95 8.49 11.93
CA LEU A 338 -19.26 8.07 10.71
C LEU A 338 -17.74 8.13 10.89
N ALA A 339 -17.23 9.19 11.55
CA ALA A 339 -15.81 9.34 11.87
C ALA A 339 -15.33 8.26 12.83
N LEU A 340 -16.16 7.86 13.81
CA LEU A 340 -15.88 6.75 14.71
C LEU A 340 -15.81 5.41 13.97
N VAL A 341 -16.78 5.11 13.10
CA VAL A 341 -16.77 3.90 12.26
C VAL A 341 -15.52 3.86 11.39
N ARG A 342 -15.19 4.98 10.74
CA ARG A 342 -13.97 5.13 9.93
C ARG A 342 -12.72 4.89 10.78
N GLN A 343 -12.63 5.48 11.97
CA GLN A 343 -11.49 5.31 12.88
C GLN A 343 -11.32 3.86 13.35
N MET A 344 -12.44 3.16 13.65
CA MET A 344 -12.41 1.75 14.06
C MET A 344 -11.91 0.84 12.94
N LEU A 345 -12.30 1.10 11.69
CA LEU A 345 -11.79 0.34 10.54
C LEU A 345 -10.29 0.55 10.33
N THR A 346 -9.81 1.80 10.42
CA THR A 346 -8.37 2.09 10.33
C THR A 346 -7.59 1.45 11.49
N LEU A 347 -8.11 1.48 12.71
CA LEU A 347 -7.45 0.84 13.86
C LEU A 347 -7.40 -0.69 13.72
N ALA A 348 -8.49 -1.31 13.25
CA ALA A 348 -8.52 -2.75 12.95
C ALA A 348 -7.52 -3.14 11.85
N GLU A 349 -7.28 -2.27 10.87
CA GLU A 349 -6.27 -2.48 9.84
C GLU A 349 -4.85 -2.33 10.39
N ASN A 350 -4.58 -1.27 11.16
CA ASN A 350 -3.28 -1.05 11.79
C ASN A 350 -2.90 -2.20 12.73
N THR A 351 -3.82 -2.69 13.56
CA THR A 351 -3.56 -3.82 14.45
C THR A 351 -3.25 -5.11 13.69
N ARG A 352 -3.93 -5.37 12.58
CA ARG A 352 -3.65 -6.51 11.70
C ARG A 352 -2.29 -6.38 10.99
N LEU A 353 -1.96 -5.18 10.50
CA LEU A 353 -0.66 -4.92 9.89
C LEU A 353 0.47 -5.12 10.90
N LEU A 354 0.32 -4.59 12.12
CA LEU A 354 1.28 -4.80 13.21
C LEU A 354 1.45 -6.28 13.56
N ALA A 355 0.35 -7.06 13.61
CA ALA A 355 0.44 -8.50 13.85
C ALA A 355 1.22 -9.22 12.73
N THR A 356 1.00 -8.82 11.46
CA THR A 356 1.70 -9.40 10.30
C THR A 356 3.19 -9.05 10.32
N VAL A 357 3.54 -7.81 10.68
CA VAL A 357 4.93 -7.38 10.82
C VAL A 357 5.62 -8.18 11.92
N ARG A 358 5.01 -8.30 13.11
CA ARG A 358 5.56 -9.09 14.22
C ARG A 358 5.77 -10.55 13.85
N GLU A 359 4.85 -11.15 13.11
CA GLU A 359 5.00 -12.54 12.66
C GLU A 359 6.15 -12.69 11.65
N ARG A 360 6.29 -11.75 10.71
CA ARG A 360 7.44 -11.73 9.79
C ARG A 360 8.76 -11.51 10.53
N GLU A 361 8.79 -10.62 11.52
CA GLU A 361 9.97 -10.41 12.36
C GLU A 361 10.34 -11.68 13.12
N ARG A 362 9.36 -12.40 13.69
CA ARG A 362 9.59 -13.70 14.33
C ARG A 362 10.16 -14.74 13.37
N GLN A 363 9.60 -14.85 12.17
CA GLN A 363 10.09 -15.79 11.15
C GLN A 363 11.49 -15.45 10.68
N LEU A 364 11.78 -14.16 10.43
CA LEU A 364 13.12 -13.70 10.07
C LEU A 364 14.11 -13.94 11.21
N ASN A 365 13.70 -13.71 12.46
CA ASN A 365 14.53 -13.97 13.63
C ASN A 365 14.80 -15.49 13.79
N HIS A 366 13.79 -16.33 13.60
CA HIS A 366 13.96 -17.78 13.63
C HIS A 366 14.88 -18.27 12.52
N GLN A 367 14.72 -17.77 11.29
CA GLN A 367 15.62 -18.07 10.16
C GLN A 367 17.05 -17.53 10.38
N ALA A 368 17.20 -16.44 11.13
CA ALA A 368 18.51 -15.87 11.44
C ALA A 368 19.32 -16.73 12.42
N PHE A 369 18.68 -17.57 13.24
CA PHE A 369 19.33 -18.31 14.32
C PHE A 369 19.18 -19.85 14.25
N HIS A 370 18.34 -20.39 13.36
CA HIS A 370 18.15 -21.83 13.22
C HIS A 370 18.41 -22.32 11.79
N ASP A 371 18.89 -23.56 11.66
CA ASP A 371 19.04 -24.24 10.38
C ASP A 371 17.67 -24.72 9.87
N SER A 372 17.31 -24.32 8.66
CA SER A 372 15.97 -24.60 8.08
C SER A 372 15.69 -26.08 7.80
N LEU A 373 16.72 -26.92 7.67
CA LEU A 373 16.56 -28.35 7.36
C LEU A 373 16.42 -29.19 8.64
N THR A 374 17.25 -28.92 9.64
CA THR A 374 17.39 -29.72 10.86
C THR A 374 16.70 -29.11 12.08
N GLY A 375 16.37 -27.82 12.05
CA GLY A 375 15.80 -27.08 13.19
C GLY A 375 16.79 -26.80 14.33
N LEU A 376 18.04 -27.24 14.21
CA LEU A 376 19.12 -26.98 15.16
C LEU A 376 19.52 -25.50 15.14
N ALA A 377 20.36 -25.08 16.09
CA ALA A 377 21.02 -23.77 16.02
C ALA A 377 21.82 -23.68 14.71
N ASN A 378 21.83 -22.51 14.07
CA ASN A 378 22.76 -22.26 12.97
C ASN A 378 24.08 -21.69 13.51
N ARG A 379 25.04 -21.44 12.62
CA ARG A 379 26.33 -20.83 12.95
C ARG A 379 26.20 -19.53 13.77
N ALA A 380 25.23 -18.68 13.46
CA ALA A 380 25.05 -17.40 14.17
C ALA A 380 24.60 -17.61 15.63
N LEU A 381 23.65 -18.52 15.88
CA LEU A 381 23.20 -18.83 17.24
C LEU A 381 24.29 -19.56 18.04
N PHE A 382 25.01 -20.50 17.40
CA PHE A 382 26.13 -21.19 18.00
C PHE A 382 27.23 -20.22 18.46
N THR A 383 27.69 -19.32 17.59
CA THR A 383 28.73 -18.33 17.94
C THR A 383 28.27 -17.43 19.09
N ARG A 384 27.00 -17.00 19.08
CA ARG A 384 26.44 -16.19 20.18
C ARG A 384 26.42 -16.95 21.50
N GLN A 385 25.96 -18.21 21.52
CA GLN A 385 25.93 -19.01 22.74
C GLN A 385 27.34 -19.33 23.24
N LEU A 386 28.30 -19.53 22.33
CA LEU A 386 29.70 -19.72 22.69
C LEU A 386 30.32 -18.46 23.29
N GLN A 387 30.02 -17.28 22.74
CA GLN A 387 30.42 -15.98 23.32
C GLN A 387 29.84 -15.78 24.72
N GLN A 388 28.56 -16.10 24.90
CA GLN A 388 27.88 -15.99 26.18
C GLN A 388 28.48 -16.94 27.22
N ALA A 389 28.74 -18.20 26.85
CA ALA A 389 29.37 -19.19 27.73
C ALA A 389 30.81 -18.82 28.13
N LEU A 390 31.54 -18.11 27.25
CA LEU A 390 32.87 -17.57 27.52
C LEU A 390 32.86 -16.25 28.31
N GLY A 391 31.69 -15.73 28.71
CA GLY A 391 31.58 -14.48 29.48
C GLY A 391 31.86 -13.21 28.67
N HIS A 392 31.78 -13.25 27.34
CA HIS A 392 32.03 -12.10 26.47
C HIS A 392 30.83 -11.16 26.27
N ASP A 393 29.67 -11.44 26.91
CA ASP A 393 28.47 -10.61 26.80
C ASP A 393 28.44 -9.50 27.88
N VAL A 394 28.39 -8.24 27.42
CA VAL A 394 28.53 -7.01 28.24
C VAL A 394 27.21 -6.60 28.91
N HIS A 395 26.12 -7.34 28.72
CA HIS A 395 24.79 -6.93 29.20
C HIS A 395 24.14 -8.00 30.08
N ASP A 396 24.12 -7.67 31.37
CA ASP A 396 23.15 -8.11 32.37
C ASP A 396 23.37 -9.49 32.98
N THR A 397 24.32 -9.59 33.90
CA THR A 397 24.08 -9.93 35.33
C THR A 397 25.44 -10.10 36.00
N GLY A 398 25.66 -9.39 37.12
CA GLY A 398 26.90 -9.40 37.89
C GLY A 398 27.17 -10.70 38.65
N TYR A 399 27.09 -11.85 37.97
CA TYR A 399 27.55 -13.14 38.45
C TYR A 399 28.78 -13.55 37.66
N VAL A 400 29.96 -13.18 38.18
CA VAL A 400 31.20 -13.90 37.89
C VAL A 400 31.12 -15.21 38.67
N GLY A 401 30.41 -16.19 38.13
CA GLY A 401 30.50 -17.57 38.60
C GLY A 401 31.87 -18.14 38.21
N ASP A 402 32.45 -18.98 39.07
CA ASP A 402 33.71 -19.69 38.80
C ASP A 402 33.76 -20.21 37.35
N ALA A 403 34.87 -19.94 36.65
CA ALA A 403 35.08 -20.36 35.27
C ALA A 403 34.86 -21.87 35.13
N GLN A 404 33.68 -22.26 34.66
CA GLN A 404 33.34 -23.65 34.44
C GLN A 404 34.09 -24.16 33.20
N PRO A 405 34.53 -25.43 33.18
CA PRO A 405 35.12 -26.01 31.99
C PRO A 405 34.07 -26.01 30.86
N LEU A 406 34.46 -25.45 29.70
CA LEU A 406 33.62 -25.38 28.51
C LEU A 406 34.25 -26.24 27.43
N SER A 407 33.48 -27.12 26.81
CA SER A 407 33.97 -27.94 25.71
C SER A 407 33.18 -27.71 24.43
N VAL A 408 33.88 -27.68 23.31
CA VAL A 408 33.29 -27.65 21.97
C VAL A 408 33.63 -28.95 21.26
N LEU A 409 32.58 -29.59 20.75
CA LEU A 409 32.67 -30.75 19.87
C LEU A 409 32.38 -30.28 18.45
N PHE A 410 33.25 -30.62 17.50
CA PHE A 410 33.02 -30.44 16.07
C PHE A 410 32.83 -31.81 15.42
N LEU A 411 31.87 -31.92 14.52
CA LEU A 411 31.51 -33.16 13.84
C LEU A 411 31.34 -32.92 12.34
N ASP A 412 31.86 -33.82 11.54
CA ASP A 412 31.68 -33.88 10.09
C ASP A 412 31.22 -35.29 9.69
N LEU A 413 30.20 -35.38 8.83
CA LEU A 413 29.75 -36.67 8.29
C LEU A 413 30.67 -37.11 7.16
N ASP A 414 31.42 -38.19 7.38
CA ASP A 414 32.36 -38.69 6.39
C ASP A 414 31.65 -39.10 5.10
N GLU A 415 32.23 -38.76 3.95
CA GLU A 415 31.74 -39.15 2.62
C GLU A 415 30.29 -38.68 2.32
N PHE A 416 29.78 -37.64 2.99
CA PHE A 416 28.41 -37.14 2.77
C PHE A 416 28.12 -36.77 1.31
N LYS A 417 29.10 -36.25 0.58
CA LYS A 417 28.98 -36.00 -0.86
C LYS A 417 28.69 -37.27 -1.65
N GLN A 418 29.33 -38.40 -1.31
CA GLN A 418 29.09 -39.68 -1.96
C GLN A 418 27.67 -40.20 -1.67
N VAL A 419 27.12 -39.93 -0.48
CA VAL A 419 25.71 -40.21 -0.17
C VAL A 419 24.79 -39.44 -1.11
N ASN A 420 25.03 -38.14 -1.30
CA ASN A 420 24.25 -37.32 -2.24
C ASN A 420 24.37 -37.82 -3.67
N ASP A 421 25.58 -38.18 -4.11
CA ASP A 421 25.84 -38.65 -5.48
C ASP A 421 25.23 -40.05 -5.74
N THR A 422 25.14 -40.90 -4.71
CA THR A 422 24.66 -42.29 -4.84
C THR A 422 23.14 -42.43 -4.60
N PHE A 423 22.61 -41.73 -3.60
CA PHE A 423 21.22 -41.87 -3.14
C PHE A 423 20.36 -40.62 -3.41
N GLY A 424 20.97 -39.54 -3.91
CA GLY A 424 20.31 -38.27 -4.20
C GLY A 424 20.25 -37.33 -3.00
N HIS A 425 20.06 -36.03 -3.27
CA HIS A 425 20.01 -34.99 -2.26
C HIS A 425 18.93 -35.19 -1.18
N ALA A 426 17.78 -35.79 -1.54
CA ALA A 426 16.73 -36.08 -0.56
C ALA A 426 17.18 -37.08 0.52
N ALA A 427 18.01 -38.06 0.16
CA ALA A 427 18.59 -39.02 1.10
C ALA A 427 19.71 -38.38 1.94
N GLY A 428 20.48 -37.44 1.36
CA GLY A 428 21.40 -36.60 2.13
C GLY A 428 20.69 -35.74 3.17
N ASP A 429 19.57 -35.12 2.79
CA ASP A 429 18.72 -34.35 3.70
C ASP A 429 18.14 -35.23 4.83
N GLU A 430 17.73 -36.46 4.52
CA GLU A 430 17.28 -37.45 5.50
C GLU A 430 18.40 -37.82 6.48
N LEU A 431 19.62 -38.05 5.98
CA LEU A 431 20.78 -38.34 6.81
C LEU A 431 21.12 -37.18 7.75
N LEU A 432 21.05 -35.93 7.26
CA LEU A 432 21.27 -34.74 8.09
C LEU A 432 20.24 -34.62 9.21
N LYS A 433 18.97 -34.93 8.94
CA LYS A 433 17.90 -34.93 9.96
C LYS A 433 18.10 -36.02 11.00
N ILE A 434 18.45 -37.24 10.57
CA ILE A 434 18.74 -38.37 11.48
C ILE A 434 19.92 -38.04 12.39
N SER A 435 21.00 -37.49 11.83
CA SER A 435 22.18 -37.06 12.61
C SER A 435 21.83 -35.96 13.59
N ALA A 436 21.04 -34.96 13.18
CA ALA A 436 20.57 -33.88 14.05
C ALA A 436 19.73 -34.40 15.23
N GLU A 437 18.80 -35.32 14.98
CA GLU A 437 17.97 -35.94 16.01
C GLU A 437 18.80 -36.76 17.00
N ARG A 438 19.78 -37.53 16.51
CA ARG A 438 20.69 -38.33 17.34
C ARG A 438 21.58 -37.46 18.22
N LEU A 439 22.11 -36.36 17.67
CA LEU A 439 22.89 -35.39 18.41
C LEU A 439 22.04 -34.76 19.52
N ARG A 440 20.85 -34.26 19.17
CA ARG A 440 19.92 -33.64 20.13
C ARG A 440 19.46 -34.58 21.24
N ALA A 441 19.22 -35.86 20.93
CA ALA A 441 18.84 -36.87 21.91
C ALA A 441 19.99 -37.29 22.82
N GLY A 442 21.23 -37.18 22.36
CA GLY A 442 22.44 -37.52 23.14
C GLY A 442 22.96 -36.40 24.03
N THR A 443 22.43 -35.18 23.89
CA THR A 443 22.78 -33.98 24.64
C THR A 443 21.70 -33.55 25.65
N ARG A 444 22.08 -32.78 26.66
CA ARG A 444 21.17 -32.22 27.67
C ARG A 444 20.52 -30.92 27.16
N LEU A 445 19.54 -30.40 27.92
CA LEU A 445 18.90 -29.12 27.61
C LEU A 445 19.86 -27.92 27.72
N ALA A 446 20.89 -28.03 28.56
CA ALA A 446 21.93 -27.00 28.73
C ALA A 446 22.94 -26.98 27.57
N ASP A 447 23.10 -28.11 26.88
CA ASP A 447 24.01 -28.21 25.73
C ASP A 447 23.38 -27.54 24.51
N THR A 448 24.22 -26.93 23.67
CA THR A 448 23.79 -26.35 22.39
C THR A 448 24.22 -27.25 21.26
N VAL A 449 23.27 -27.72 20.44
CA VAL A 449 23.56 -28.46 19.20
C VAL A 449 23.28 -27.56 17.99
N ALA A 450 24.26 -27.43 17.11
CA ALA A 450 24.20 -26.60 15.93
C ALA A 450 24.61 -27.34 14.65
N ARG A 451 24.05 -26.91 13.52
CA ARG A 451 24.56 -27.23 12.19
C ARG A 451 25.24 -26.00 11.62
N LEU A 452 26.53 -26.10 11.33
CA LEU A 452 27.35 -24.94 10.95
C LEU A 452 27.35 -24.69 9.43
N GLY A 453 27.01 -25.72 8.64
CA GLY A 453 26.87 -25.68 7.19
C GLY A 453 27.12 -27.07 6.59
N GLY A 454 26.52 -27.38 5.43
CA GLY A 454 26.76 -28.68 4.77
C GLY A 454 26.47 -29.89 5.67
N ASP A 455 27.50 -30.69 5.91
CA ASP A 455 27.59 -31.88 6.75
C ASP A 455 28.22 -31.64 8.13
N GLU A 456 28.52 -30.37 8.46
CA GLU A 456 29.19 -29.97 9.69
C GLU A 456 28.19 -29.66 10.82
N PHE A 457 28.43 -30.26 11.97
CA PHE A 457 27.71 -30.01 13.22
C PHE A 457 28.68 -29.59 14.32
N ALA A 458 28.18 -28.85 15.29
CA ALA A 458 28.94 -28.52 16.49
C ALA A 458 28.07 -28.60 17.73
N VAL A 459 28.69 -28.94 18.85
CA VAL A 459 28.03 -29.01 20.16
C VAL A 459 28.82 -28.22 21.18
N ILE A 460 28.15 -27.31 21.89
CA ILE A 460 28.68 -26.68 23.11
C ILE A 460 28.24 -27.54 24.28
N LEU A 461 29.20 -28.06 25.03
CA LEU A 461 28.98 -28.85 26.23
C LEU A 461 29.24 -27.95 27.45
N ASP A 462 28.17 -27.65 28.19
CA ASP A 462 28.23 -26.88 29.43
C ASP A 462 28.46 -27.85 30.60
N ASP A 463 29.69 -27.91 31.12
CA ASP A 463 30.13 -28.92 32.08
C ASP A 463 29.81 -28.54 33.54
N GLY A 464 28.67 -27.87 33.76
CA GLY A 464 28.19 -27.35 35.05
C GLY A 464 27.88 -28.39 36.15
N GLY A 465 28.85 -29.24 36.48
CA GLY A 465 28.82 -30.16 37.63
C GLY A 465 28.03 -31.47 37.43
N GLY A 466 27.70 -31.83 36.19
CA GLY A 466 26.95 -33.06 35.91
C GLY A 466 27.83 -34.32 35.78
N PRO A 467 27.29 -35.54 35.97
CA PRO A 467 28.06 -36.77 35.85
C PRO A 467 28.30 -37.09 34.37
N GLY A 468 29.48 -36.77 33.84
CA GLY A 468 29.96 -37.24 32.54
C GLY A 468 31.05 -36.34 31.97
N SER A 469 32.23 -36.90 31.71
CA SER A 469 33.32 -36.13 31.07
C SER A 469 32.91 -35.71 29.65
N PRO A 470 33.34 -34.54 29.16
CA PRO A 470 33.11 -34.11 27.77
C PRO A 470 33.53 -35.16 26.74
N ARG A 471 34.60 -35.90 27.03
CA ARG A 471 35.04 -37.07 26.26
C ARG A 471 33.96 -38.16 26.19
N GLY A 472 33.38 -38.56 27.32
CA GLY A 472 32.34 -39.59 27.35
C GLY A 472 31.05 -39.14 26.64
N VAL A 473 30.75 -37.85 26.65
CA VAL A 473 29.67 -37.29 25.81
C VAL A 473 30.02 -37.39 24.33
N GLY A 474 31.22 -36.97 23.93
CA GLY A 474 31.69 -37.08 22.54
C GLY A 474 31.68 -38.52 22.01
N GLU A 475 32.14 -39.49 22.80
CA GLU A 475 32.15 -40.92 22.43
C GLU A 475 30.71 -41.46 22.26
N ARG A 476 29.79 -41.08 23.15
CA ARG A 476 28.38 -41.46 23.04
C ARG A 476 27.72 -40.83 21.81
N LEU A 477 28.00 -39.57 21.52
CA LEU A 477 27.47 -38.88 20.34
C LEU A 477 28.03 -39.49 19.05
N ALA A 478 29.32 -39.81 19.01
CA ALA A 478 29.95 -40.52 17.89
C ALA A 478 29.26 -41.88 17.63
N ALA A 479 29.03 -42.67 18.68
CA ALA A 479 28.34 -43.95 18.57
C ALA A 479 26.88 -43.79 18.13
N ALA A 480 26.18 -42.78 18.65
CA ALA A 480 24.79 -42.50 18.29
C ALA A 480 24.65 -42.11 16.81
N VAL A 481 25.47 -41.16 16.35
CA VAL A 481 25.47 -40.71 14.95
C VAL A 481 25.79 -41.86 14.01
N GLN A 482 26.72 -42.75 14.38
CA GLN A 482 27.17 -43.87 13.55
C GLN A 482 26.29 -45.14 13.65
N ALA A 483 25.21 -45.12 14.42
CA ALA A 483 24.30 -46.25 14.49
C ALA A 483 23.65 -46.53 13.11
N PRO A 484 23.41 -47.79 12.71
CA PRO A 484 22.71 -48.09 11.46
C PRO A 484 21.37 -47.35 11.35
N CYS A 485 21.07 -46.79 10.19
CA CYS A 485 19.80 -46.15 9.87
C CYS A 485 19.26 -46.65 8.53
N LEU A 486 18.02 -46.30 8.23
CA LEU A 486 17.45 -46.48 6.90
C LEU A 486 17.61 -45.18 6.13
N LEU A 487 18.22 -45.25 4.95
CA LEU A 487 18.24 -44.16 3.97
C LEU A 487 17.59 -44.69 2.69
N ALA A 488 16.56 -43.98 2.20
CA ALA A 488 15.80 -44.42 1.02
C ALA A 488 15.36 -45.91 1.08
N GLY A 489 15.00 -46.39 2.29
CA GLY A 489 14.55 -47.76 2.53
C GLY A 489 15.66 -48.82 2.54
N ARG A 490 16.94 -48.44 2.56
CA ARG A 490 18.08 -49.36 2.64
C ARG A 490 18.88 -49.14 3.92
N PRO A 491 19.43 -50.20 4.55
CA PRO A 491 20.31 -50.05 5.70
C PRO A 491 21.61 -49.34 5.29
N TYR A 492 21.95 -48.27 6.00
CA TYR A 492 23.17 -47.50 5.82
C TYR A 492 23.79 -47.24 7.20
N THR A 493 25.11 -47.35 7.29
CA THR A 493 25.86 -47.05 8.51
C THR A 493 26.67 -45.78 8.25
N PRO A 494 26.21 -44.62 8.74
CA PRO A 494 26.96 -43.38 8.58
C PRO A 494 28.27 -43.44 9.37
N ARG A 495 29.27 -42.72 8.87
CA ARG A 495 30.54 -42.47 9.57
C ARG A 495 30.64 -41.00 9.87
N ALA A 496 31.25 -40.67 10.99
CA ALA A 496 31.45 -39.29 11.40
C ALA A 496 32.82 -39.15 12.07
N SER A 497 33.51 -38.08 11.70
CA SER A 497 34.76 -37.66 12.33
C SER A 497 34.45 -36.57 13.36
N LEU A 498 34.95 -36.74 14.60
CA LEU A 498 34.66 -35.82 15.70
C LEU A 498 35.95 -35.30 16.33
N GLY A 499 35.97 -34.00 16.61
CA GLY A 499 37.04 -33.32 17.34
C GLY A 499 36.50 -32.66 18.60
N LEU A 500 37.17 -32.88 19.74
CA LEU A 500 36.82 -32.26 21.01
C LEU A 500 37.92 -31.30 21.45
N ALA A 501 37.57 -30.04 21.68
CA ALA A 501 38.42 -29.08 22.38
C ALA A 501 37.78 -28.70 23.71
N THR A 502 38.59 -28.68 24.77
CA THR A 502 38.16 -28.26 26.10
C THR A 502 38.95 -27.02 26.48
N LEU A 503 38.23 -25.98 26.88
CA LEU A 503 38.84 -24.78 27.44
C LEU A 503 39.48 -25.12 28.79
N ASP A 504 40.76 -24.83 28.93
CA ASP A 504 41.43 -24.81 30.22
C ASP A 504 41.07 -23.49 30.94
N PRO A 505 40.39 -23.53 32.10
CA PRO A 505 40.05 -22.34 32.88
C PRO A 505 41.27 -21.51 33.30
N ALA A 506 42.48 -22.11 33.33
CA ALA A 506 43.73 -21.45 33.67
C ALA A 506 44.41 -20.73 32.48
N ALA A 507 43.94 -20.94 31.25
CA ALA A 507 44.47 -20.28 30.05
C ALA A 507 43.79 -18.92 29.82
N ALA A 508 44.55 -17.96 29.24
CA ALA A 508 44.09 -16.63 28.87
C ALA A 508 42.77 -16.65 28.06
N PRO A 509 41.95 -15.58 28.07
CA PRO A 509 40.59 -15.61 27.53
C PRO A 509 40.57 -16.11 26.09
N ALA A 510 40.02 -17.31 25.90
CA ALA A 510 39.93 -17.93 24.60
C ALA A 510 38.85 -17.22 23.78
N SER A 511 39.18 -16.84 22.55
CA SER A 511 38.16 -16.40 21.62
C SER A 511 37.27 -17.59 21.22
N PRO A 512 35.96 -17.37 20.96
CA PRO A 512 35.07 -18.39 20.41
C PRO A 512 35.66 -19.07 19.15
N ASP A 513 36.32 -18.28 18.31
CA ASP A 513 36.93 -18.75 17.06
C ASP A 513 38.12 -19.69 17.33
N LEU A 514 38.92 -19.43 18.37
CA LEU A 514 40.05 -20.28 18.74
C LEU A 514 39.57 -21.65 19.21
N LEU A 515 38.58 -21.70 20.10
CA LEU A 515 38.07 -22.97 20.64
C LEU A 515 37.39 -23.81 19.55
N LEU A 516 36.64 -23.16 18.66
CA LEU A 516 36.05 -23.83 17.50
C LEU A 516 37.13 -24.34 16.52
N HIS A 517 38.17 -23.55 16.27
CA HIS A 517 39.28 -23.95 15.42
C HIS A 517 40.10 -25.13 15.99
N GLN A 518 40.31 -25.17 17.30
CA GLN A 518 40.95 -26.31 17.97
C GLN A 518 40.14 -27.60 17.82
N ALA A 519 38.80 -27.51 17.95
CA ALA A 519 37.92 -28.65 17.73
C ALA A 519 37.93 -29.10 16.26
N ASP A 520 37.98 -28.16 15.31
CA ASP A 520 38.12 -28.43 13.87
C ASP A 520 39.45 -29.14 13.53
N LEU A 521 40.58 -28.70 14.09
CA LEU A 521 41.87 -29.38 13.93
C LEU A 521 41.85 -30.83 14.43
N ALA A 522 41.24 -31.06 15.60
CA ALA A 522 41.08 -32.41 16.15
C ALA A 522 40.18 -33.28 15.25
N MET A 523 39.08 -32.71 14.72
CA MET A 523 38.17 -33.40 13.80
C MET A 523 38.88 -33.75 12.48
N TYR A 524 39.70 -32.84 11.95
CA TYR A 524 40.48 -33.08 10.75
C TYR A 524 41.49 -34.22 10.94
N ALA A 525 42.16 -34.29 12.11
CA ALA A 525 43.00 -35.43 12.46
C ALA A 525 42.21 -36.74 12.49
N ALA A 526 41.01 -36.74 13.09
CA ALA A 526 40.11 -37.91 13.07
C ALA A 526 39.74 -38.35 11.64
N LYS A 527 39.52 -37.39 10.74
CA LYS A 527 39.16 -37.61 9.34
C LYS A 527 40.30 -38.22 8.52
N GLN A 528 41.54 -37.81 8.77
CA GLN A 528 42.72 -38.39 8.11
C GLN A 528 42.93 -39.87 8.44
N GLU A 529 42.60 -40.25 9.68
CA GLU A 529 42.73 -41.63 10.14
C GLU A 529 41.61 -42.55 9.62
N ARG A 530 40.56 -41.98 9.00
CA ARG A 530 39.36 -42.68 8.48
C ARG A 530 38.71 -43.65 9.49
N ALA A 531 38.89 -43.37 10.78
CA ALA A 531 38.54 -44.29 11.84
C ALA A 531 37.13 -44.06 12.41
N GLY A 532 36.41 -43.02 11.97
CA GLY A 532 35.07 -42.69 12.47
C GLY A 532 35.07 -42.51 14.00
N ARG A 533 36.07 -41.79 14.54
CA ARG A 533 36.34 -41.72 15.98
C ARG A 533 36.39 -40.28 16.49
N LEU A 534 36.31 -40.17 17.81
CA LEU A 534 36.59 -38.94 18.54
C LEU A 534 38.10 -38.75 18.70
N VAL A 535 38.61 -37.58 18.35
CA VAL A 535 39.97 -37.13 18.66
C VAL A 535 39.88 -35.91 19.57
N ILE A 536 40.75 -35.85 20.59
CA ILE A 536 40.83 -34.72 21.51
C ILE A 536 41.96 -33.81 21.06
N TYR A 537 41.71 -32.51 20.98
CA TYR A 537 42.72 -31.53 20.64
C TYR A 537 43.91 -31.61 21.59
N GLN A 538 45.11 -31.63 21.02
CA GLN A 538 46.37 -31.50 21.73
C GLN A 538 47.16 -30.33 21.12
N PRO A 539 47.93 -29.55 21.91
CA PRO A 539 48.61 -28.35 21.42
C PRO A 539 49.59 -28.58 20.26
N ASP A 540 50.11 -29.79 20.10
CA ASP A 540 50.99 -30.21 19.01
C ASP A 540 50.27 -30.33 17.65
N MET A 541 48.93 -30.38 17.65
CA MET A 541 48.11 -30.41 16.43
C MET A 541 48.06 -29.07 15.70
N ALA A 542 48.38 -27.94 16.37
CA ALA A 542 48.34 -26.60 15.77
C ALA A 542 49.54 -26.30 14.84
N GLY A 543 50.52 -27.19 14.74
CA GLY A 543 51.80 -26.91 14.09
C GLY A 543 52.65 -25.92 14.90
N PRO A 544 53.92 -25.68 14.50
CA PRO A 544 54.74 -24.68 15.18
C PRO A 544 54.11 -23.28 15.03
N PRO A 545 54.19 -22.41 16.06
CA PRO A 545 53.63 -21.07 15.97
C PRO A 545 54.25 -20.31 14.79
N PRO A 546 53.49 -19.45 14.09
CA PRO A 546 54.05 -18.63 13.02
C PRO A 546 55.15 -17.73 13.62
N THR A 547 56.36 -17.87 13.06
CA THR A 547 57.56 -17.07 13.42
C THR A 547 57.46 -15.63 12.99
#